data_AF-A0A2X0U0F2-F1
#
_entry.id   AF-A0A2X0U0F2-F1
#
_cell.length_a   1.000
_cell.length_b   1.000
_cell.length_c   1.000
_cell.angle_alpha   90.00
_cell.angle_beta   90.00
_cell.angle_gamma   90.00
#
_symmetry.space_group_name_H-M   'P 1'
#
loop_
_entity.id
_entity.type
_entity.pdbx_description
1 polymer ?
#
loop_
_entity_poly.entity_id
_entity_poly.type
_entity_poly.pdbx_seq_one_letter_code
_entity_poly.pdbx_strand_id
1 'polypeptide(L)'
;MRYTRQLATAALIVAAGLGMGACSAHPGAAVVSSSGSYSNEEVAQAAQQMSVLLGGQKVADAQIRSQLVNLPLLEAAGASVGTVVSDEQIDQVGERAAEQSGDGTFTLGPATRATVKSIMLTQALNQVAQTDPSAVQKLNQVIAEAREKSDARVNPRFVQPSLGGAQGATTPMFGDAISGGQHDPLAAPTGGGKAN
;
A
#
# COMPACT_ATOMS: atom_id res chain seq x y z
N MET A 1 43.95 -47.57 -7.99
CA MET A 1 42.61 -47.48 -7.38
C MET A 1 42.06 -46.09 -7.66
N ARG A 2 40.95 -45.99 -8.39
CA ARG A 2 40.27 -44.72 -8.73
C ARG A 2 39.15 -44.49 -7.71
N TYR A 3 39.14 -43.34 -7.05
CA TYR A 3 38.01 -42.91 -6.21
C TYR A 3 37.41 -41.62 -6.78
N THR A 4 36.35 -41.78 -7.56
CA THR A 4 35.40 -40.74 -7.94
C THR A 4 34.61 -40.31 -6.71
N ARG A 5 34.74 -39.05 -6.28
CA ARG A 5 33.83 -38.44 -5.30
C ARG A 5 32.80 -37.60 -6.06
N GLN A 6 31.55 -37.97 -5.84
CA GLN A 6 30.38 -37.48 -6.54
C GLN A 6 30.06 -36.03 -6.19
N LEU A 7 29.65 -35.30 -7.21
CA LEU A 7 29.05 -33.98 -7.16
C LEU A 7 27.69 -34.07 -6.44
N ALA A 8 27.49 -33.25 -5.41
CA ALA A 8 26.18 -33.02 -4.80
C ALA A 8 25.78 -31.58 -5.09
N THR A 9 25.21 -31.36 -6.27
CA THR A 9 24.55 -30.11 -6.66
C THR A 9 23.18 -30.09 -5.98
N ALA A 10 23.06 -29.42 -4.84
CA ALA A 10 21.77 -29.16 -4.21
C ALA A 10 21.05 -28.04 -4.96
N ALA A 11 20.24 -28.40 -5.95
CA ALA A 11 19.28 -27.51 -6.57
C ALA A 11 18.07 -27.36 -5.64
N LEU A 12 17.98 -26.24 -4.90
CA LEU A 12 16.76 -25.85 -4.21
C LEU A 12 15.79 -25.26 -5.23
N ILE A 13 14.87 -26.10 -5.72
CA ILE A 13 13.69 -25.68 -6.46
C ILE A 13 12.73 -25.05 -5.45
N VAL A 14 12.74 -23.71 -5.35
CA VAL A 14 11.65 -22.96 -4.71
C VAL A 14 10.61 -22.67 -5.79
N ALA A 15 9.82 -23.68 -6.13
CA ALA A 15 8.59 -23.51 -6.88
C ALA A 15 7.44 -23.27 -5.88
N ALA A 16 7.30 -22.03 -5.41
CA ALA A 16 6.06 -21.59 -4.81
C ALA A 16 5.06 -21.34 -5.95
N GLY A 17 4.09 -22.24 -6.05
CA GLY A 17 3.13 -22.29 -7.15
C GLY A 17 2.35 -21.00 -7.34
N LEU A 18 2.35 -20.53 -8.59
CA LEU A 18 1.28 -19.73 -9.16
C LEU A 18 0.00 -20.58 -9.19
N GLY A 19 -0.74 -20.58 -8.08
CA GLY A 19 -2.10 -21.08 -8.01
C GLY A 19 -3.08 -19.97 -8.35
N MET A 20 -3.49 -19.87 -9.61
CA MET A 20 -4.67 -19.11 -9.98
C MET A 20 -5.90 -19.80 -9.39
N GLY A 21 -6.63 -19.08 -8.53
CA GLY A 21 -8.01 -19.37 -8.17
C GLY A 21 -8.22 -20.36 -7.02
N ALA A 22 -8.32 -19.84 -5.80
CA ALA A 22 -9.35 -20.21 -4.81
C ALA A 22 -9.08 -19.45 -3.51
N CYS A 23 -10.15 -18.96 -2.88
CA CYS A 23 -10.21 -18.49 -1.50
C CYS A 23 -9.60 -19.52 -0.53
N SER A 24 -8.28 -19.56 -0.43
CA SER A 24 -7.57 -20.29 0.59
C SER A 24 -7.69 -19.45 1.85
N ALA A 25 -8.77 -19.69 2.57
CA ALA A 25 -9.01 -19.16 3.89
C ALA A 25 -7.79 -19.49 4.75
N HIS A 26 -6.84 -18.56 4.82
CA HIS A 26 -5.86 -18.51 5.89
C HIS A 26 -6.68 -18.15 7.13
N PRO A 27 -7.00 -19.09 8.04
CA PRO A 27 -7.77 -18.75 9.22
C PRO A 27 -6.87 -17.83 10.05
N GLY A 28 -7.13 -16.53 10.02
CA GLY A 28 -6.30 -15.54 10.70
C GLY A 28 -5.42 -14.65 9.82
N ALA A 29 -5.57 -14.64 8.48
CA ALA A 29 -4.99 -13.57 7.66
C ALA A 29 -5.40 -12.20 8.21
N ALA A 30 -4.45 -11.26 8.25
CA ALA A 30 -4.67 -9.89 8.65
C ALA A 30 -5.38 -9.11 7.53
N VAL A 31 -4.99 -9.34 6.28
CA VAL A 31 -5.56 -8.73 5.08
C VAL A 31 -5.65 -9.79 3.98
N VAL A 32 -6.74 -9.77 3.23
CA VAL A 32 -6.93 -10.54 1.99
C VAL A 32 -7.41 -9.56 0.93
N SER A 33 -6.80 -9.57 -0.25
CA SER A 33 -7.24 -8.81 -1.42
C SER A 33 -6.83 -9.52 -2.70
N SER A 34 -7.28 -9.01 -3.84
CA SER A 34 -6.80 -9.49 -5.15
C SER A 34 -5.29 -9.32 -5.35
N SER A 35 -4.64 -8.40 -4.62
CA SER A 35 -3.18 -8.21 -4.63
C SER A 35 -2.43 -9.14 -3.65
N GLY A 36 -3.12 -10.00 -2.88
CA GLY A 36 -2.50 -11.01 -2.03
C GLY A 36 -3.20 -11.25 -0.69
N SER A 37 -2.74 -12.27 0.04
CA SER A 37 -3.15 -12.55 1.43
C SER A 37 -1.95 -12.44 2.35
N TYR A 38 -2.13 -11.68 3.44
CA TYR A 38 -1.06 -11.33 4.37
C TYR A 38 -1.45 -11.72 5.79
N SER A 39 -0.56 -12.42 6.47
CA SER A 39 -0.66 -12.82 7.89
C SER A 39 -0.40 -11.65 8.85
N ASN A 40 -0.61 -11.88 10.15
CA ASN A 40 -0.28 -10.87 11.16
C ASN A 40 1.23 -10.64 11.24
N GLU A 41 1.99 -11.72 11.13
CA GLU A 41 3.44 -11.75 11.24
C GLU A 41 4.06 -10.95 10.10
N GLU A 42 3.54 -11.11 8.88
CA GLU A 42 3.95 -10.31 7.72
C GLU A 42 3.58 -8.84 7.88
N VAL A 43 2.40 -8.53 8.45
CA VAL A 43 2.01 -7.14 8.74
C VAL A 43 2.92 -6.50 9.78
N ALA A 44 3.26 -7.21 10.86
CA ALA A 44 4.16 -6.73 11.90
C ALA A 44 5.59 -6.55 11.36
N GLN A 45 6.08 -7.52 10.56
CA GLN A 45 7.36 -7.40 9.87
C GLN A 45 7.37 -6.19 8.94
N ALA A 46 6.30 -5.96 8.18
CA ALA A 46 6.19 -4.80 7.32
C ALA A 46 6.19 -3.49 8.11
N ALA A 47 5.51 -3.41 9.26
CA ALA A 47 5.56 -2.24 10.12
C ALA A 47 7.01 -1.94 10.61
N GLN A 48 7.74 -2.98 10.99
CA GLN A 48 9.14 -2.85 11.40
C GLN A 48 10.06 -2.43 10.23
N GLN A 49 9.96 -3.10 9.09
CA GLN A 49 10.77 -2.79 7.90
C GLN A 49 10.45 -1.40 7.34
N MET A 50 9.18 -1.00 7.32
CA MET A 50 8.78 0.35 6.92
C MET A 50 9.29 1.40 7.91
N SER A 51 9.38 1.10 9.21
CA SER A 51 9.98 2.02 10.17
C SER A 51 11.46 2.27 9.88
N VAL A 52 12.19 1.24 9.44
CA VAL A 52 13.59 1.38 8.98
C VAL A 52 13.66 2.23 7.70
N LEU A 53 12.82 1.93 6.72
CA LEU A 53 12.76 2.67 5.44
C LEU A 53 12.42 4.15 5.62
N LEU A 54 11.66 4.50 6.66
CA LEU A 54 11.26 5.87 6.98
C LEU A 54 12.18 6.53 8.01
N GLY A 55 13.43 6.08 8.14
CA GLY A 55 14.43 6.72 9.00
C GLY A 55 14.14 6.59 10.50
N GLY A 56 13.55 5.47 10.91
CA GLY A 56 13.21 5.18 12.31
C GLY A 56 11.83 5.67 12.74
N GLN A 57 11.04 6.26 11.84
CA GLN A 57 9.70 6.72 12.17
C GLN A 57 8.76 5.52 12.39
N LYS A 58 8.16 5.42 13.58
CA LYS A 58 7.34 4.26 13.94
C LYS A 58 6.10 4.15 13.03
N VAL A 59 6.01 3.04 12.32
CA VAL A 59 4.83 2.66 11.52
C VAL A 59 3.98 1.69 12.33
N ALA A 60 2.66 1.91 12.33
CA ALA A 60 1.71 1.04 13.02
C ALA A 60 1.18 -0.06 12.08
N ASP A 61 0.92 -1.24 12.62
CA ASP A 61 0.29 -2.37 11.89
C ASP A 61 -1.02 -1.97 11.20
N ALA A 62 -1.82 -1.11 11.85
CA ALA A 62 -3.06 -0.60 11.26
C ALA A 62 -2.82 0.19 9.96
N GLN A 63 -1.73 0.94 9.89
CA GLN A 63 -1.34 1.67 8.69
C GLN A 63 -0.94 0.70 7.58
N ILE A 64 -0.16 -0.34 7.89
CA ILE A 64 0.19 -1.40 6.93
C ILE A 64 -1.08 -2.06 6.38
N ARG A 65 -2.01 -2.48 7.25
CA ARG A 65 -3.27 -3.10 6.81
C ARG A 65 -4.08 -2.18 5.88
N SER A 66 -4.12 -0.89 6.18
CA SER A 66 -4.78 0.12 5.33
C SER A 66 -4.13 0.23 3.95
N GLN A 67 -2.80 0.18 3.87
CA GLN A 67 -2.09 0.17 2.58
C GLN A 67 -2.40 -1.10 1.78
N LEU A 68 -2.32 -2.27 2.43
CA LEU A 68 -2.53 -3.56 1.77
C LEU A 68 -3.95 -3.75 1.23
N VAL A 69 -4.97 -3.30 1.98
CA VAL A 69 -6.37 -3.44 1.54
C VAL A 69 -6.72 -2.48 0.40
N ASN A 70 -6.03 -1.35 0.30
CA ASN A 70 -6.26 -0.33 -0.72
C ASN A 70 -5.37 -0.50 -1.97
N LEU A 71 -4.33 -1.33 -1.90
CA LEU A 71 -3.42 -1.58 -3.02
C LEU A 71 -4.13 -1.94 -4.35
N PRO A 72 -5.15 -2.83 -4.39
CA PRO A 72 -5.85 -3.13 -5.64
C PRO A 72 -6.49 -1.89 -6.29
N LEU A 73 -7.00 -0.96 -5.48
CA LEU A 73 -7.63 0.27 -5.97
C LEU A 73 -6.58 1.18 -6.62
N LEU A 74 -5.40 1.26 -6.02
CA LEU A 74 -4.27 2.02 -6.54
C LEU A 74 -3.68 1.38 -7.80
N GLU A 75 -3.65 0.06 -7.89
CA GLU A 75 -3.23 -0.66 -9.10
C GLU A 75 -4.19 -0.42 -10.26
N ALA A 76 -5.51 -0.46 -10.00
CA ALA A 76 -6.52 -0.14 -11.01
C ALA A 76 -6.40 1.32 -11.48
N ALA A 77 -6.25 2.26 -10.54
CA ALA A 77 -6.05 3.67 -10.84
C ALA A 77 -4.76 3.89 -11.65
N GLY A 78 -3.65 3.28 -11.25
CA GLY A 78 -2.37 3.32 -11.96
C GLY A 78 -2.49 2.83 -13.40
N ALA A 79 -3.08 1.65 -13.59
CA ALA A 79 -3.32 1.08 -14.92
C ALA A 79 -4.14 2.02 -15.82
N SER A 80 -5.10 2.77 -15.26
CA SER A 80 -5.94 3.70 -16.02
C SER A 80 -5.19 4.90 -16.62
N VAL A 81 -4.05 5.28 -16.03
CA VAL A 81 -3.21 6.40 -16.47
C VAL A 81 -1.82 5.95 -16.96
N GLY A 82 -1.61 4.64 -17.14
CA GLY A 82 -0.34 4.08 -17.61
C GLY A 82 0.78 4.08 -16.56
N THR A 83 0.45 4.22 -15.28
CA THR A 83 1.40 4.18 -14.17
C THR A 83 1.46 2.77 -13.60
N VAL A 84 2.65 2.15 -13.64
CA VAL A 84 2.92 0.83 -13.05
C VAL A 84 4.19 0.92 -12.22
N VAL A 85 4.19 0.27 -11.05
CA VAL A 85 5.38 0.07 -10.23
C VAL A 85 5.88 -1.35 -10.46
N SER A 86 7.10 -1.48 -10.95
CA SER A 86 7.73 -2.77 -11.24
C SER A 86 8.41 -3.36 -10.00
N ASP A 87 8.66 -4.67 -10.02
CA ASP A 87 9.35 -5.34 -8.92
C ASP A 87 10.78 -4.84 -8.73
N GLU A 88 11.45 -4.48 -9.82
CA GLU A 88 12.82 -3.94 -9.78
C GLU A 88 12.86 -2.58 -9.07
N GLN A 89 11.83 -1.74 -9.24
CA GLN A 89 11.74 -0.46 -8.53
C GLN A 89 11.59 -0.68 -7.01
N ILE A 90 10.89 -1.73 -6.61
CA ILE A 90 10.72 -2.13 -5.22
C ILE A 90 12.02 -2.73 -4.66
N ASP A 91 12.71 -3.56 -5.45
CA ASP A 91 14.01 -4.13 -5.07
C ASP A 91 15.05 -3.03 -4.81
N GLN A 92 15.09 -2.01 -5.66
CA GLN A 92 15.95 -0.84 -5.46
C GLN A 92 15.70 -0.11 -4.13
N VAL A 93 14.48 -0.14 -3.58
CA VAL A 93 14.19 0.42 -2.25
C VAL A 93 14.86 -0.42 -1.17
N GLY A 94 14.81 -1.75 -1.30
CA GLY A 94 15.49 -2.67 -0.39
C GLY A 94 17.00 -2.53 -0.45
N GLU A 95 17.58 -2.47 -1.65
CA GLU A 95 19.01 -2.29 -1.88
C GLU A 95 19.52 -0.99 -1.24
N ARG A 96 18.85 0.14 -1.51
CA ARG A 96 19.21 1.44 -0.90
C ARG A 96 19.16 1.41 0.62
N ALA A 97 18.19 0.70 1.21
CA ALA A 97 18.09 0.55 2.65
C ALA A 97 19.17 -0.38 3.24
N ALA A 98 19.58 -1.41 2.49
CA ALA A 98 20.71 -2.26 2.86
C ALA A 98 22.03 -1.46 2.85
N GLU A 99 22.23 -0.62 1.83
CA GLU A 99 23.39 0.29 1.73
C GLU A 99 23.43 1.29 2.89
N GLN A 100 22.30 1.88 3.23
CA GLN A 100 22.21 2.88 4.31
C GLN A 100 22.36 2.28 5.72
N SER A 101 21.94 1.04 5.92
CA SER A 101 22.08 0.36 7.21
C SER A 101 23.47 -0.24 7.44
N GLY A 102 24.26 -0.44 6.37
CA GLY A 102 25.61 -1.01 6.45
C GLY A 102 25.66 -2.52 6.70
N ASP A 103 24.50 -3.16 6.93
CA ASP A 103 24.39 -4.60 7.22
C ASP A 103 24.29 -5.48 5.96
N GLY A 104 24.18 -4.90 4.76
CA GLY A 104 24.21 -5.63 3.48
C GLY A 104 23.05 -6.62 3.25
N THR A 105 22.20 -6.86 4.25
CA THR A 105 21.09 -7.81 4.21
C THR A 105 19.79 -7.15 4.66
N PHE A 106 19.24 -6.28 3.82
CA PHE A 106 17.88 -5.76 4.00
C PHE A 106 17.00 -6.23 2.85
N THR A 107 16.29 -7.33 3.07
CA THR A 107 15.34 -7.90 2.10
C THR A 107 13.91 -7.57 2.50
N LEU A 108 13.15 -6.98 1.58
CA LEU A 108 11.75 -6.63 1.80
C LEU A 108 10.88 -7.90 1.84
N GLY A 109 10.15 -8.08 2.93
CA GLY A 109 9.14 -9.13 3.03
C GLY A 109 7.93 -8.86 2.11
N PRO A 110 7.07 -9.86 1.82
CA PRO A 110 5.96 -9.73 0.87
C PRO A 110 5.01 -8.57 1.19
N ALA A 111 4.56 -8.46 2.44
CA ALA A 111 3.71 -7.34 2.90
C ALA A 111 4.43 -5.99 2.80
N THR A 112 5.75 -5.96 3.01
CA THR A 112 6.55 -4.73 2.88
C THR A 112 6.65 -4.30 1.43
N ARG A 113 6.92 -5.23 0.51
CA ARG A 113 6.93 -4.95 -0.94
C ARG A 113 5.59 -4.38 -1.41
N ALA A 114 4.48 -5.01 -1.01
CA ALA A 114 3.13 -4.54 -1.32
C ALA A 114 2.85 -3.15 -0.72
N THR A 115 3.34 -2.89 0.50
CA THR A 115 3.22 -1.57 1.13
C THR A 115 4.05 -0.51 0.40
N VAL A 116 5.29 -0.82 0.02
CA VAL A 116 6.14 0.07 -0.81
C VAL A 116 5.46 0.36 -2.14
N LYS A 117 4.92 -0.66 -2.81
CA LYS A 117 4.15 -0.51 -4.05
C LYS A 117 2.97 0.44 -3.89
N SER A 118 2.19 0.28 -2.81
CA SER A 118 1.05 1.14 -2.48
C SER A 118 1.47 2.61 -2.33
N ILE A 119 2.58 2.85 -1.61
CA ILE A 119 3.13 4.20 -1.41
C ILE A 119 3.59 4.80 -2.74
N MET A 120 4.34 4.06 -3.54
CA MET A 120 4.86 4.52 -4.84
C MET A 120 3.73 4.83 -5.82
N LEU A 121 2.70 3.98 -5.89
CA LEU A 121 1.51 4.24 -6.70
C LEU A 121 0.77 5.49 -6.20
N THR A 122 0.58 5.64 -4.89
CA THR A 122 -0.07 6.83 -4.32
C THR A 122 0.68 8.11 -4.70
N GLN A 123 2.01 8.10 -4.58
CA GLN A 123 2.86 9.24 -4.96
C GLN A 123 2.76 9.55 -6.45
N ALA A 124 2.89 8.53 -7.31
CA ALA A 124 2.81 8.70 -8.75
C ALA A 124 1.44 9.20 -9.20
N LEU A 125 0.36 8.68 -8.62
CA LEU A 125 -1.01 9.11 -8.92
C LEU A 125 -1.30 10.53 -8.43
N ASN A 126 -0.78 10.91 -7.26
CA ASN A 126 -0.84 12.31 -6.80
C ASN A 126 -0.07 13.24 -7.75
N GLN A 127 1.08 12.83 -8.27
CA GLN A 127 1.84 13.60 -9.26
C GLN A 127 1.06 13.75 -10.57
N VAL A 128 0.41 12.69 -11.04
CA VAL A 128 -0.49 12.73 -12.20
C VAL A 128 -1.63 13.72 -11.95
N ALA A 129 -2.32 13.63 -10.81
CA ALA A 129 -3.40 14.53 -10.45
C ALA A 129 -2.97 16.01 -10.39
N GLN A 130 -1.73 16.29 -9.99
CA GLN A 130 -1.16 17.64 -9.94
C GLN A 130 -0.77 18.17 -11.33
N THR A 131 -0.29 17.29 -12.22
CA THR A 131 0.23 17.68 -13.55
C THR A 131 -0.86 17.68 -14.63
N ASP A 132 -1.84 16.80 -14.48
CA ASP A 132 -3.01 16.69 -15.33
C ASP A 132 -4.30 16.66 -14.47
N PRO A 133 -4.86 17.84 -14.15
CA PRO A 133 -6.12 17.93 -13.43
C PRO A 133 -7.29 17.23 -14.14
N SER A 134 -7.22 17.02 -15.46
CA SER A 134 -8.27 16.31 -16.20
C SER A 134 -8.27 14.81 -15.93
N ALA A 135 -7.12 14.24 -15.52
CA ALA A 135 -7.01 12.84 -15.10
C ALA A 135 -7.70 12.56 -13.77
N VAL A 136 -7.91 13.58 -12.91
CA VAL A 136 -8.50 13.43 -11.57
C VAL A 136 -9.88 12.77 -11.62
N GLN A 137 -10.74 13.20 -12.55
CA GLN A 137 -12.08 12.63 -12.69
C GLN A 137 -12.02 11.14 -13.06
N LYS A 138 -11.14 10.80 -14.01
CA LYS A 138 -10.91 9.41 -14.43
C LYS A 138 -10.37 8.56 -13.28
N LEU A 139 -9.38 9.05 -12.54
CA LEU A 139 -8.80 8.34 -11.40
C LEU A 139 -9.83 8.08 -10.30
N ASN A 140 -10.65 9.09 -9.96
CA ASN A 140 -11.69 8.95 -8.95
C ASN A 140 -12.80 7.97 -9.41
N GLN A 141 -13.17 8.00 -10.70
CA GLN A 141 -14.13 7.04 -11.26
C GLN A 141 -13.59 5.60 -11.19
N VAL A 142 -12.35 5.39 -11.63
CA VAL A 142 -11.73 4.05 -11.63
C VAL A 142 -11.60 3.52 -10.20
N ILE A 143 -11.26 4.38 -9.23
CA ILE A 143 -11.23 3.98 -7.83
C ILE A 143 -12.61 3.60 -7.32
N ALA A 144 -13.66 4.37 -7.65
CA ALA A 144 -15.02 4.05 -7.25
C ALA A 144 -15.47 2.69 -7.81
N GLU A 145 -15.24 2.46 -9.10
CA GLU A 145 -15.54 1.17 -9.75
C GLU A 145 -14.72 0.01 -9.18
N ALA A 146 -13.44 0.24 -8.88
CA ALA A 146 -12.58 -0.76 -8.27
C ALA A 146 -13.01 -1.08 -6.82
N ARG A 147 -13.52 -0.08 -6.07
CA ARG A 147 -14.10 -0.29 -4.73
C ARG A 147 -15.32 -1.17 -4.79
N GLU A 148 -16.24 -0.91 -5.71
CA GLU A 148 -17.47 -1.72 -5.88
C GLU A 148 -17.16 -3.18 -6.22
N LYS A 149 -16.08 -3.42 -6.99
CA LYS A 149 -15.64 -4.75 -7.40
C LYS A 149 -14.67 -5.40 -6.40
N SER A 150 -14.23 -4.67 -5.38
CA SER A 150 -13.21 -5.13 -4.45
C SER A 150 -13.78 -6.18 -3.51
N ASP A 151 -13.11 -7.32 -3.42
CA ASP A 151 -13.33 -8.35 -2.41
C ASP A 151 -12.35 -8.24 -1.24
N ALA A 152 -11.60 -7.13 -1.15
CA ALA A 152 -10.59 -6.94 -0.12
C ALA A 152 -11.20 -6.91 1.29
N ARG A 153 -10.62 -7.68 2.21
CA ARG A 153 -11.07 -7.81 3.60
C ARG A 153 -9.91 -7.65 4.57
N VAL A 154 -10.16 -6.90 5.65
CA VAL A 154 -9.33 -6.89 6.84
C VAL A 154 -9.98 -7.77 7.90
N ASN A 155 -9.18 -8.53 8.66
CA ASN A 155 -9.70 -9.39 9.71
C ASN A 155 -10.62 -8.61 10.68
N PRO A 156 -11.84 -9.09 10.98
CA PRO A 156 -12.80 -8.38 11.84
C PRO A 156 -12.30 -8.03 13.24
N ARG A 157 -11.28 -8.72 13.75
CA ARG A 157 -10.65 -8.40 15.06
C ARG A 157 -9.90 -7.06 15.06
N PHE A 158 -9.65 -6.48 13.89
CA PHE A 158 -8.94 -5.22 13.73
C PHE A 158 -9.89 -4.09 13.33
N VAL A 159 -9.48 -2.85 13.64
CA VAL A 159 -10.14 -1.65 13.13
C VAL A 159 -10.17 -1.71 11.61
N GLN A 160 -11.37 -1.55 11.05
CA GLN A 160 -11.61 -1.61 9.61
C GLN A 160 -11.24 -0.25 8.99
N PRO A 161 -10.25 -0.21 8.08
CA PRO A 161 -9.91 1.02 7.37
C PRO A 161 -11.00 1.37 6.34
N SER A 162 -11.11 2.65 5.99
CA SER A 162 -11.89 3.09 4.84
C SER A 162 -11.24 2.63 3.53
N LEU A 163 -12.06 2.13 2.61
CA LEU A 163 -11.61 1.77 1.27
C LEU A 163 -11.51 3.03 0.41
N GLY A 164 -10.29 3.33 -0.02
CA GLY A 164 -9.92 4.37 -0.99
C GLY A 164 -9.70 5.79 -0.45
N GLY A 165 -9.41 5.97 0.83
CA GLY A 165 -9.02 7.29 1.35
C GLY A 165 -9.00 7.34 2.87
N ALA A 166 -8.42 8.42 3.43
CA ALA A 166 -8.32 8.64 4.88
C ALA A 166 -9.66 9.03 5.56
N GLN A 167 -10.69 9.29 4.76
CA GLN A 167 -12.04 9.64 5.21
C GLN A 167 -13.04 8.76 4.46
N GLY A 168 -14.30 8.72 4.93
CA GLY A 168 -15.31 7.71 4.60
C GLY A 168 -15.50 7.38 3.11
N ALA A 169 -16.29 6.35 2.81
CA ALA A 169 -16.40 5.73 1.49
C ALA A 169 -16.67 6.67 0.29
N THR A 170 -17.07 7.93 0.52
CA THR A 170 -17.35 8.94 -0.50
C THR A 170 -16.23 9.95 -0.72
N THR A 171 -15.15 9.95 0.08
CA THR A 171 -14.05 10.91 -0.10
C THR A 171 -13.19 10.51 -1.31
N PRO A 172 -12.94 11.43 -2.27
CA PRO A 172 -12.05 11.16 -3.39
C PRO A 172 -10.61 10.97 -2.92
N MET A 173 -9.91 10.03 -3.56
CA MET A 173 -8.53 9.73 -3.20
C MET A 173 -7.55 10.78 -3.76
N PHE A 174 -7.95 11.45 -4.85
CA PHE A 174 -7.15 12.45 -5.55
C PHE A 174 -7.95 13.73 -5.80
N GLY A 175 -7.27 14.87 -5.68
CA GLY A 175 -7.70 16.14 -6.26
C GLY A 175 -8.91 16.85 -5.63
N ASP A 176 -9.54 16.31 -4.57
CA ASP A 176 -10.68 16.99 -3.91
C ASP A 176 -10.27 18.06 -2.87
N ALA A 177 -8.97 18.33 -2.75
CA ALA A 177 -8.46 19.39 -1.87
C ALA A 177 -8.76 20.83 -2.39
N ILE A 178 -9.54 21.00 -3.46
CA ILE A 178 -9.83 22.33 -4.05
C ILE A 178 -11.30 22.76 -3.89
N SER A 179 -12.21 21.93 -3.34
CA SER A 179 -13.63 22.31 -3.19
C SER A 179 -14.17 22.43 -1.76
N GLY A 180 -13.32 22.41 -0.73
CA GLY A 180 -13.80 22.55 0.65
C GLY A 180 -12.80 23.19 1.60
N GLY A 181 -12.71 24.52 1.59
CA GLY A 181 -12.07 25.26 2.69
C GLY A 181 -11.33 26.51 2.29
N GLN A 182 -12.06 27.57 1.90
CA GLN A 182 -11.71 28.90 2.40
C GLN A 182 -11.88 28.86 3.93
N HIS A 183 -10.91 28.27 4.64
CA HIS A 183 -10.66 28.65 6.02
C HIS A 183 -9.90 29.96 5.93
N ASP A 184 -10.65 31.05 5.91
CA ASP A 184 -10.16 32.37 6.26
C ASP A 184 -9.61 32.26 7.70
N PRO A 185 -8.28 32.30 7.96
CA PRO A 185 -7.75 32.20 9.31
C PRO A 185 -7.95 33.50 10.12
N LEU A 186 -8.84 34.39 9.67
CA LEU A 186 -9.15 35.67 10.31
C LEU A 186 -10.64 35.90 10.58
N ALA A 187 -11.52 34.90 10.42
CA ALA A 187 -12.88 34.98 10.92
C ALA A 187 -12.92 34.77 12.44
N ALA A 188 -12.54 35.81 13.18
CA ALA A 188 -12.70 35.90 14.62
C ALA A 188 -14.17 35.62 15.03
N PRO A 189 -14.41 35.01 16.22
CA PRO A 189 -15.76 34.81 16.70
C PRO A 189 -16.30 36.15 17.18
N THR A 190 -17.02 36.88 16.32
CA THR A 190 -17.94 37.93 16.79
C THR A 190 -19.13 37.23 17.43
N GLY A 191 -18.99 36.94 18.72
CA GLY A 191 -20.10 36.58 19.59
C GLY A 191 -21.17 37.66 19.51
N GLY A 192 -22.39 37.24 19.18
CA GLY A 192 -23.56 38.10 19.17
C GLY A 192 -23.92 38.56 20.58
N GLY A 193 -24.13 39.88 20.71
CA GLY A 193 -24.83 40.49 21.83
C GLY A 193 -25.61 41.69 21.29
N LYS A 194 -26.90 41.49 21.00
CA LYS A 194 -27.86 42.58 20.73
C LYS A 194 -28.50 42.99 22.06
N ALA A 195 -28.40 44.29 22.36
CA ALA A 195 -29.38 45.18 23.00
C ALA A 195 -30.29 44.65 24.13
N ASN A 196 -30.09 45.17 25.35
CA ASN A 196 -30.93 46.23 25.94
C ASN A 196 -30.12 47.03 26.95
#